data_AF-A0A5Y0S746-F1
#
_entry.id   AF-A0A5Y0S746-F1
#
_cell.length_a   1.000
_cell.length_b   1.000
_cell.length_c   1.000
_cell.angle_alpha   90.00
_cell.angle_beta   90.00
_cell.angle_gamma   90.00
#
_symmetry.space_group_name_H-M   'P 1'
#
loop_
_entity.id
_entity.type
_entity.pdbx_description
1 polymer ?
#
loop_
_entity_poly.entity_id
_entity_poly.type
_entity_poly.pdbx_seq_one_letter_code
_entity_poly.pdbx_strand_id
1 'polypeptide(L)' 'MNNVMVDIETTGTAHHSAITSAAASVFNPLTGEICAEEYIKFRWKEDCEICGGKIDADTVEWWMKQS' A
#
# COMPACT_ATOMS: atom_id res chain seq x y z
N MET A 1 -19.52 15.12 6.78
CA MET A 1 -18.08 15.22 7.13
C MET A 1 -17.41 14.10 6.38
N ASN A 2 -16.41 14.41 5.58
CA ASN A 2 -15.74 13.41 4.75
C ASN A 2 -14.55 12.85 5.51
N ASN A 3 -14.40 11.54 5.47
CA ASN A 3 -13.28 10.80 6.03
C ASN A 3 -12.35 10.35 4.90
N VAL A 4 -11.11 10.03 5.24
CA VAL A 4 -10.15 9.45 4.32
C VAL A 4 -9.75 8.08 4.85
N MET A 5 -9.91 7.05 4.02
CA MET A 5 -9.31 5.73 4.21
C MET A 5 -8.00 5.70 3.43
N VAL A 6 -6.95 5.17 4.03
CA VAL A 6 -5.66 4.94 3.37
C VAL A 6 -5.24 3.51 3.67
N ASP A 7 -4.74 2.84 2.64
CA ASP A 7 -4.18 1.49 2.74
C ASP A 7 -2.85 1.41 1.98
N ILE A 8 -1.94 0.55 2.43
CA ILE A 8 -0.64 0.35 1.81
C ILE A 8 -0.32 -1.12 1.68
N GLU A 9 0.38 -1.45 0.61
CA GLU A 9 0.94 -2.78 0.37
C GLU A 9 2.45 -2.73 0.48
N THR A 10 3.01 -3.73 1.15
CA THR A 10 4.43 -3.77 1.47
C THR A 10 5.05 -5.11 1.09
N THR A 11 6.37 -5.09 0.93
CA THR A 11 7.19 -6.29 0.69
C THR A 11 7.51 -7.07 1.96
N GLY A 12 6.87 -6.74 3.09
CA GLY A 12 7.12 -7.32 4.41
C GLY A 12 6.22 -6.72 5.50
N THR A 13 6.11 -7.39 6.64
CA THR A 13 5.27 -6.93 7.78
C THR A 13 6.04 -6.16 8.86
N ALA A 14 7.38 -6.10 8.74
CA ALA A 14 8.26 -5.45 9.70
C ALA A 14 8.59 -4.00 9.30
N HIS A 15 9.23 -3.26 10.20
CA HIS A 15 9.71 -1.91 9.93
C HIS A 15 10.69 -1.88 8.73
N HIS A 16 10.64 -0.78 7.98
CA HIS A 16 11.38 -0.56 6.72
C HIS A 16 11.04 -1.51 5.56
N SER A 17 9.95 -2.27 5.61
CA SER A 17 9.50 -3.00 4.43
C SER A 17 9.17 -2.02 3.29
N ALA A 18 9.71 -2.27 2.10
CA ALA A 18 9.47 -1.38 0.96
C ALA A 18 7.99 -1.38 0.57
N ILE A 19 7.44 -0.20 0.28
CA ILE A 19 6.04 -0.03 -0.14
C ILE A 19 5.93 -0.35 -1.63
N THR A 20 4.97 -1.19 -2.00
CA THR A 20 4.68 -1.58 -3.40
C THR A 20 3.55 -0.75 -3.99
N SER A 21 2.53 -0.44 -3.19
CA SER A 21 1.44 0.47 -3.58
C SER A 21 0.78 1.13 -2.37
N ALA A 22 0.05 2.22 -2.63
CA ALA A 22 -0.89 2.81 -1.67
C ALA A 22 -2.21 3.11 -2.37
N ALA A 23 -3.30 3.05 -1.62
CA ALA A 23 -4.63 3.46 -2.04
C ALA A 23 -5.20 4.47 -1.04
N ALA A 24 -5.98 5.44 -1.54
CA ALA A 24 -6.73 6.36 -0.70
C ALA A 24 -8.14 6.54 -1.23
N SER A 25 -9.11 6.67 -0.33
CA SER A 25 -10.51 6.94 -0.65
C SER A 25 -11.08 8.01 0.28
N VAL A 26 -11.71 9.03 -0.30
CA VAL A 26 -12.46 10.05 0.44
C VAL A 26 -13.92 9.66 0.45
N PHE A 27 -14.53 9.47 1.61
CA PHE A 27 -15.88 8.95 1.73
C PHE A 27 -16.70 9.59 2.85
N ASN A 28 -18.02 9.55 2.76
CA ASN A 28 -18.93 9.95 3.84
C ASN A 28 -19.48 8.70 4.55
N PRO A 29 -19.14 8.46 5.83
CA PRO A 29 -19.52 7.24 6.53
C PRO A 29 -21.03 7.12 6.81
N LEU A 30 -21.77 8.23 6.77
CA LEU A 30 -23.22 8.23 7.05
C LEU A 30 -24.04 7.91 5.80
N THR A 31 -23.53 8.25 4.63
CA THR A 31 -24.24 8.07 3.35
C THR A 31 -23.66 6.93 2.51
N GLY A 32 -22.42 6.51 2.77
CA GLY A 32 -21.69 5.55 1.95
C GLY A 32 -21.15 6.13 0.64
N GLU A 33 -21.28 7.44 0.41
CA GLU A 33 -20.76 8.09 -0.79
C GLU A 33 -19.23 8.08 -0.80
N ILE A 34 -18.64 7.68 -1.93
CA ILE A 34 -17.21 7.79 -2.22
C ILE A 34 -17.01 8.96 -3.16
N CYS A 35 -16.30 9.99 -2.70
CA CYS A 35 -16.12 11.24 -3.42
C CYS A 35 -14.88 11.26 -4.31
N ALA A 36 -13.85 10.49 -3.96
CA ALA A 36 -12.60 10.38 -4.71
C ALA A 36 -11.85 9.12 -4.31
N GLU A 37 -11.12 8.54 -5.26
CA GLU A 37 -10.24 7.38 -5.05
C GLU A 37 -8.95 7.59 -5.83
N GLU A 38 -7.84 7.12 -5.27
CA GLU A 38 -6.53 7.15 -5.91
C GLU A 38 -5.77 5.86 -5.58
N TYR A 39 -5.08 5.31 -6.58
CA TYR A 39 -4.19 4.16 -6.41
C TYR A 39 -2.84 4.45 -7.03
N ILE A 40 -1.79 4.33 -6.22
CA ILE A 40 -0.42 4.68 -6.58
C ILE A 40 0.43 3.42 -6.52
N LYS A 41 1.10 3.07 -7.63
CA LYS A 41 2.16 2.05 -7.64
C LYS A 41 3.51 2.71 -7.37
N PHE A 42 4.25 2.16 -6.42
CA PHE A 42 5.62 2.59 -6.12
C PHE A 42 6.63 1.66 -6.78
N ARG A 43 7.79 2.23 -7.10
CA ARG A 43 8.94 1.48 -7.57
C ARG A 43 9.72 0.93 -6.38
N TRP A 44 9.17 -0.09 -5.73
CA TRP A 44 9.76 -0.70 -4.51
C TRP A 44 11.22 -1.11 -4.69
N LYS A 45 11.63 -1.50 -5.90
CA LYS A 45 13.03 -1.84 -6.20
C LYS A 45 13.96 -0.63 -6.06
N GLU A 46 13.54 0.53 -6.54
CA GLU A 46 14.30 1.78 -6.39
C GLU A 46 14.36 2.21 -4.93
N ASP A 47 13.28 2.00 -4.16
CA ASP A 47 13.25 2.24 -2.71
C ASP A 47 14.24 1.34 -1.96
N CYS A 48 14.32 0.06 -2.31
CA CYS A 48 15.34 -0.85 -1.78
C CYS A 48 16.76 -0.39 -2.12
N GLU A 49 17.00 0.03 -3.37
CA GLU A 49 18.34 0.40 -3.86
C GLU A 49 18.85 1.74 -3.32
N ILE A 50 17.96 2.73 -3.15
CA ILE A 50 18.33 4.12 -2.84
C ILE A 50 18.02 4.49 -1.39
N CYS A 51 16.89 4.01 -0.86
CA CYS A 51 16.38 4.39 0.46
C CYS A 51 16.60 3.32 1.54
N GLY A 52 17.04 2.11 1.15
CA GLY A 52 17.31 1.00 2.07
C GLY A 52 16.06 0.23 2.49
N GLY A 53 14.99 0.28 1.70
CA GLY A 53 13.80 -0.55 1.88
C GLY A 53 14.14 -2.05 1.92
N LYS A 54 13.46 -2.80 2.78
CA LYS A 54 13.69 -4.23 3.01
C LYS A 54 12.61 -5.08 2.38
N ILE A 55 12.99 -6.29 1.98
CA ILE A 55 12.09 -7.29 1.41
C ILE A 55 12.10 -8.50 2.34
N ASP A 56 10.91 -9.01 2.63
CA ASP A 56 10.69 -10.26 3.34
C ASP A 56 10.24 -11.34 2.34
N ALA A 57 10.99 -12.44 2.27
CA ALA A 57 10.78 -13.47 1.26
C ALA A 57 9.41 -14.16 1.42
N ASP A 58 8.99 -14.42 2.67
CA ASP A 58 7.72 -15.07 2.98
C ASP A 58 6.54 -14.20 2.56
N THR A 59 6.64 -12.88 2.79
CA THR A 59 5.63 -11.91 2.34
C THR A 59 5.56 -11.82 0.83
N VAL A 60 6.71 -11.80 0.12
CA VAL A 60 6.73 -11.84 -1.34
C VAL A 60 6.12 -13.14 -1.87
N GLU A 61 6.44 -14.29 -1.27
CA GLU A 61 5.84 -15.57 -1.66
C GLU A 61 4.32 -15.57 -1.44
N TRP A 62 3.85 -14.96 -0.35
CA TRP A 62 2.43 -14.79 -0.08
C TRP A 62 1.74 -13.95 -1.17
N TRP A 63 2.36 -12.85 -1.61
CA TRP A 63 1.84 -12.02 -2.70
C TRP A 63 1.73 -12.77 -4.02
N MET A 64 2.72 -13.61 -4.34
CA MET A 64 2.72 -14.43 -5.56
C MET A 64 1.58 -15.47 -5.59
N LYS A 65 0.93 -15.72 -4.45
CA LYS A 65 -0.21 -16.64 -4.33
C LYS A 65 -1.57 -15.92 -4.41
N GLN A 66 -1.62 -14.60 -4.37
CA GLN A 66 -2.87 -13.85 -4.46
C GLN A 66 -3.34 -13.77 -5.92
N SER A 67 -4.63 -14.01 -6.14
CA SER A 67 -5.30 -14.07 -7.46
C SER A 67 -6.22 -12.89 -7.69
#